data_AF-A0A257PFU7-F1
#
_entry.id   AF-A0A257PFU7-F1
#
_cell.length_a   1.000
_cell.length_b   1.000
_cell.length_c   1.000
_cell.angle_alpha   90.00
_cell.angle_beta   90.00
_cell.angle_gamma   90.00
#
_symmetry.space_group_name_H-M   'P 1'
#
loop_
_entity.id
_entity.type
_entity.pdbx_description
1 polymer ?
#
loop_
_entity_poly.entity_id
_entity_poly.type
_entity_poly.pdbx_seq_one_letter_code
_entity_poly.pdbx_strand_id
1 'polypeptide(L)'
;MSQAPTSEGEHAPLNTVLLALGEEFRALGQFTEQFQESLAPALLRVASDPSCHRDVQTLDLLSQRLVALSRYVLTIGEALPTDWRINSSAALRSIFLSDLVYRLQGAPVPEQPEKQSGALELF
;
A
#
# COMPACT_ATOMS: atom_id res chain seq x y z
N MET A 1 -34.05 16.65 19.38
CA MET A 1 -32.62 16.40 19.66
C MET A 1 -32.20 15.21 18.80
N SER A 2 -31.67 15.47 17.60
CA SER A 2 -31.22 14.43 16.66
C SER A 2 -29.94 13.79 17.17
N GLN A 3 -29.91 12.46 17.21
CA GLN A 3 -28.73 11.67 17.54
C GLN A 3 -27.62 11.89 16.49
N ALA A 4 -26.41 12.14 16.97
CA ALA A 4 -25.19 12.09 16.18
C ALA A 4 -24.82 10.62 15.88
N PRO A 5 -24.30 10.28 14.69
CA PRO A 5 -23.77 8.94 14.46
C PRO A 5 -22.44 8.82 15.21
N THR A 6 -22.47 8.15 16.37
CA THR A 6 -21.26 7.60 16.99
C THR A 6 -20.76 6.48 16.09
N SER A 7 -19.74 6.75 15.27
CA SER A 7 -18.97 5.67 14.64
C SER A 7 -18.20 4.95 15.75
N GLU A 8 -18.84 3.99 16.43
CA GLU A 8 -18.15 3.02 17.24
C GLU A 8 -17.09 2.38 16.34
N GLY A 9 -15.81 2.59 16.67
CA GLY A 9 -14.72 2.10 15.84
C GLY A 9 -14.84 0.60 15.67
N GLU A 10 -15.12 0.17 14.44
CA GLU A 10 -15.33 -1.23 14.12
C GLU A 10 -14.04 -1.99 14.45
N HIS A 11 -14.13 -2.90 15.41
CA HIS A 11 -12.98 -3.70 15.80
C HIS A 11 -12.80 -4.77 14.73
N ALA A 12 -11.74 -4.68 13.95
CA ALA A 12 -11.41 -5.67 12.94
C ALA A 12 -10.60 -6.82 13.56
N PRO A 13 -10.71 -8.05 13.03
CA PRO A 13 -9.78 -9.13 13.37
C PRO A 13 -8.33 -8.69 13.11
N LEU A 14 -7.44 -8.89 14.09
CA LEU A 14 -6.05 -8.44 13.99
C LEU A 14 -5.31 -9.11 12.82
N ASN A 15 -5.59 -10.39 12.57
CA ASN A 15 -5.05 -11.13 11.43
C ASN A 15 -5.42 -10.49 10.08
N THR A 16 -6.65 -9.98 9.93
CA THR A 16 -7.06 -9.25 8.71
C THR A 16 -6.26 -7.97 8.53
N VAL A 17 -6.02 -7.22 9.61
CA VAL A 17 -5.22 -5.97 9.55
C VAL A 17 -3.77 -6.27 9.19
N LEU A 18 -3.18 -7.32 9.78
CA LEU A 18 -1.80 -7.74 9.48
C LEU A 18 -1.68 -8.31 8.07
N LEU A 19 -2.67 -9.07 7.60
CA LEU A 19 -2.73 -9.52 6.21
C LEU A 19 -2.72 -8.34 5.24
N ALA A 20 -3.59 -7.35 5.48
CA ALA A 20 -3.65 -6.15 4.65
C ALA A 20 -2.31 -5.38 4.66
N LEU A 21 -1.68 -5.20 5.82
CA LEU A 21 -0.34 -4.59 5.92
C LEU A 21 0.73 -5.38 5.16
N GLY A 22 0.71 -6.71 5.27
CA GLY A 22 1.62 -7.59 4.55
C GLY A 22 1.47 -7.46 3.04
N GLU A 23 0.24 -7.43 2.54
CA GLU A 23 -0.05 -7.23 1.12
C GLU A 23 0.36 -5.83 0.64
N GLU A 24 0.17 -4.77 1.44
CA GLU A 24 0.66 -3.43 1.08
C GLU A 24 2.19 -3.37 0.96
N PHE A 25 2.93 -3.97 1.91
CA PHE A 25 4.39 -4.02 1.79
C PHE A 25 4.84 -4.79 0.55
N ARG A 26 4.16 -5.89 0.23
CA ARG A 26 4.44 -6.66 -0.99
C ARG A 26 4.17 -5.83 -2.24
N ALA A 27 3.03 -5.13 -2.30
CA ALA A 27 2.67 -4.27 -3.42
C ALA A 27 3.68 -3.12 -3.60
N LEU A 28 4.15 -2.52 -2.52
CA LEU A 28 5.19 -1.48 -2.57
C LEU A 28 6.54 -2.02 -3.06
N GLY A 29 6.92 -3.25 -2.67
CA GLY A 29 8.11 -3.92 -3.19
C GLY A 29 8.02 -4.12 -4.70
N GLN A 30 6.92 -4.69 -5.16
CA GLN A 30 6.66 -4.90 -6.60
C GLN A 30 6.61 -3.59 -7.39
N PHE A 31 5.99 -2.55 -6.82
CA PHE A 31 5.99 -1.21 -7.41
C PHE A 31 7.41 -0.65 -7.56
N THR A 32 8.26 -0.84 -6.55
CA THR A 32 9.65 -0.38 -6.59
C THR A 32 10.45 -1.11 -7.67
N GLU A 33 10.28 -2.42 -7.80
CA GLU A 33 10.90 -3.22 -8.87
C GLU A 33 10.47 -2.77 -10.27
N GLN A 34 9.15 -2.62 -10.48
CA GLN A 34 8.61 -2.14 -11.76
C GLN A 34 9.11 -0.73 -12.08
N PHE A 35 9.21 0.14 -11.08
CA PHE A 35 9.75 1.47 -11.25
C PHE A 35 11.22 1.43 -11.69
N GLN A 36 12.05 0.58 -11.08
CA GLN A 36 13.43 0.37 -11.52
C GLN A 36 13.54 -0.15 -12.95
N GLU A 37 12.72 -1.15 -13.32
CA GLU A 37 12.70 -1.69 -14.69
C GLU A 37 12.32 -0.60 -15.71
N SER A 38 11.32 0.23 -15.39
CA SER A 38 10.88 1.33 -16.25
C SER A 38 11.94 2.42 -16.43
N LEU A 39 12.75 2.67 -15.38
CA LEU A 39 13.80 3.68 -15.41
C LEU A 39 15.12 3.16 -15.98
N ALA A 40 15.36 1.85 -15.99
CA ALA A 40 16.61 1.25 -16.43
C ALA A 40 17.12 1.78 -17.80
N PRO A 41 16.28 1.95 -18.84
CA PRO A 41 16.74 2.51 -20.12
C PRO A 41 17.22 3.96 -20.03
N ALA A 42 16.60 4.77 -19.17
CA ALA A 42 17.01 6.16 -18.95
C ALA A 42 18.31 6.22 -18.12
N LEU A 43 18.45 5.34 -17.12
CA LEU A 43 19.63 5.27 -16.26
C LEU A 43 20.87 4.77 -17.02
N LEU A 44 20.70 3.91 -18.03
CA LEU A 44 21.80 3.50 -18.92
C LEU A 44 22.45 4.69 -19.65
N ARG A 45 21.72 5.78 -19.90
CA ARG A 45 22.25 6.99 -20.55
C ARG A 45 23.10 7.85 -19.60
N VAL A 46 22.96 7.65 -18.29
CA VAL A 46 23.69 8.36 -17.22
C VAL A 46 24.62 7.39 -16.47
N ALA A 47 24.81 6.17 -16.98
CA ALA A 47 25.51 5.06 -16.31
C ALA A 47 26.98 5.35 -15.95
N SER A 48 27.59 6.40 -16.49
CA SER A 48 28.93 6.82 -16.08
C SER A 48 28.95 7.55 -14.73
N ASP A 49 27.79 7.91 -14.17
CA ASP A 49 27.68 8.57 -12.88
C ASP A 49 27.64 7.54 -11.73
N PRO A 50 28.64 7.51 -10.83
CA PRO A 50 28.65 6.62 -9.68
C PRO A 50 27.46 6.81 -8.72
N SER A 51 26.85 8.00 -8.70
CA SER A 51 25.65 8.25 -7.88
C SER A 51 24.44 7.48 -8.41
N CYS A 52 24.28 7.41 -9.73
CA CYS A 52 23.22 6.65 -10.40
C CYS A 52 23.27 5.16 -10.01
N HIS A 53 24.46 4.55 -9.97
CA HIS A 53 24.60 3.15 -9.53
C HIS A 53 24.19 2.93 -8.09
N ARG A 54 24.54 3.86 -7.19
CA ARG A 54 24.18 3.79 -5.78
C ARG A 54 22.67 3.92 -5.58
N ASP A 55 22.02 4.80 -6.34
CA ASP A 55 20.58 5.02 -6.25
C ASP A 55 19.80 3.78 -6.72
N VAL A 56 20.24 3.13 -7.81
CA VAL A 56 19.65 1.86 -8.28
C VAL A 56 19.79 0.76 -7.24
N GLN A 57 20.98 0.60 -6.65
CA GLN A 57 21.21 -0.38 -5.58
C GLN A 57 20.36 -0.10 -4.34
N THR A 58 20.14 1.19 -4.02
CA THR A 58 19.31 1.59 -2.88
C THR A 58 17.84 1.25 -3.12
N LEU A 59 17.34 1.43 -4.34
CA LEU A 59 15.98 1.03 -4.71
C LEU A 59 15.79 -0.50 -4.66
N ASP A 60 16.79 -1.28 -5.07
CA ASP A 60 16.73 -2.75 -5.03
C ASP A 60 16.69 -3.23 -3.58
N LEU A 61 17.58 -2.68 -2.74
CA LEU A 61 17.58 -2.94 -1.31
C LEU A 61 16.26 -2.55 -0.64
N LEU A 62 15.62 -1.45 -1.08
CA LEU A 62 14.31 -1.05 -0.59
C LEU A 62 13.23 -2.09 -0.95
N SER A 63 13.18 -2.57 -2.20
CA SER A 63 12.24 -3.64 -2.59
C SER A 63 12.42 -4.89 -1.73
N GLN A 64 13.67 -5.36 -1.60
CA GLN A 64 13.98 -6.56 -0.82
C GLN A 64 13.54 -6.42 0.65
N ARG A 65 13.75 -5.24 1.24
CA ARG A 65 13.29 -4.95 2.62
C ARG A 65 11.76 -4.97 2.72
N LEU A 66 11.05 -4.39 1.77
CA LEU A 66 9.58 -4.40 1.74
C LEU A 66 9.03 -5.82 1.63
N VAL A 67 9.61 -6.64 0.75
CA VAL A 67 9.25 -8.07 0.62
C VAL A 67 9.53 -8.85 1.91
N ALA A 68 10.67 -8.59 2.56
CA ALA A 68 11.01 -9.22 3.83
C ALA A 68 10.04 -8.84 4.95
N LEU A 69 9.67 -7.56 5.05
CA LEU A 69 8.70 -7.06 6.03
C LEU A 69 7.30 -7.63 5.79
N SER A 70 6.87 -7.72 4.53
CA SER A 70 5.63 -8.40 4.15
C SER A 70 5.59 -9.84 4.71
N ARG A 71 6.61 -10.65 4.39
CA ARG A 71 6.70 -12.04 4.88
C ARG A 71 6.68 -12.13 6.40
N TYR A 72 7.42 -11.25 7.07
CA TYR A 72 7.48 -11.22 8.53
C TYR A 72 6.11 -10.94 9.16
N VAL A 73 5.40 -9.93 8.68
CA VAL A 73 4.07 -9.55 9.18
C VAL A 73 3.04 -10.66 8.93
N LEU A 74 3.05 -11.26 7.73
CA LEU A 74 2.17 -12.38 7.39
C LEU A 74 2.42 -13.60 8.29
N THR A 75 3.69 -13.94 8.51
CA THR A 75 4.08 -15.06 9.40
C THR A 75 3.60 -14.83 10.84
N ILE A 76 3.68 -13.60 11.35
CA ILE A 76 3.11 -13.26 12.66
C ILE A 76 1.59 -13.40 12.64
N GLY A 77 0.93 -12.89 11.60
CA GLY A 77 -0.52 -12.98 11.43
C GLY A 77 -1.05 -14.42 11.51
N GLU A 78 -0.32 -15.38 10.94
CA GLU A 78 -0.65 -16.80 10.97
C GLU A 78 -0.49 -17.45 12.37
N ALA A 79 0.44 -16.92 13.17
CA ALA A 79 0.70 -17.43 14.53
C ALA A 79 -0.24 -16.84 15.60
N LEU A 80 -1.03 -15.84 15.26
CA LEU A 80 -1.90 -15.13 16.20
C LEU A 80 -3.26 -15.84 16.39
N PRO A 81 -3.83 -15.78 17.60
CA PRO A 81 -5.20 -16.24 17.84
C PRO A 81 -6.22 -15.49 16.98
N THR A 82 -7.17 -16.23 16.40
CA THR A 82 -8.17 -15.68 15.46
C THR A 82 -9.24 -14.81 16.13
N ASP A 83 -9.35 -14.86 17.44
CA ASP A 83 -10.30 -14.09 18.26
C ASP A 83 -9.79 -12.70 18.63
N TRP A 84 -8.50 -12.41 18.37
CA TRP A 84 -7.94 -11.10 18.65
C TRP A 84 -8.50 -10.04 17.71
N ARG A 85 -8.98 -8.93 18.29
CA ARG A 85 -9.54 -7.80 17.56
C ARG A 85 -8.84 -6.51 17.94
N ILE A 86 -8.76 -5.59 16.98
CA ILE A 86 -8.13 -4.28 17.17
C ILE A 86 -9.02 -3.19 16.56
N ASN A 87 -9.10 -2.05 17.24
CA ASN A 87 -9.69 -0.84 16.67
C ASN A 87 -8.59 0.00 16.02
N SER A 88 -8.46 -0.08 14.70
CA SER A 88 -7.48 0.68 13.91
C SER A 88 -8.00 2.04 13.45
N SER A 89 -9.21 2.45 13.84
CA SER A 89 -9.86 3.67 13.34
C SER A 89 -9.03 4.93 13.53
N ALA A 90 -8.35 5.05 14.68
CA ALA A 90 -7.47 6.19 14.96
C ALA A 90 -6.22 6.20 14.07
N ALA A 91 -5.63 5.02 13.82
CA ALA A 91 -4.48 4.87 12.95
C ALA A 91 -4.84 5.19 11.49
N LEU A 92 -5.98 4.70 11.01
CA LEU A 92 -6.45 4.95 9.64
C LEU A 92 -6.72 6.43 9.35
N ARG A 93 -7.14 7.22 10.34
CA ARG A 93 -7.36 8.68 10.17
C ARG A 93 -6.07 9.46 9.88
N SER A 94 -4.90 8.90 10.15
CA SER A 94 -3.62 9.52 9.82
C SER A 94 -3.20 9.32 8.36
N ILE A 95 -3.95 8.50 7.60
CA ILE A 95 -3.63 8.13 6.23
C ILE A 95 -4.43 9.00 5.27
N PHE A 96 -3.73 9.73 4.40
CA PHE A 96 -4.36 10.64 3.43
C PHE A 96 -4.75 9.97 2.11
N LEU A 97 -4.15 8.82 1.78
CA LEU A 97 -4.44 8.08 0.55
C LEU A 97 -5.68 7.22 0.75
N SER A 98 -6.81 7.63 0.16
CA SER A 98 -8.09 6.95 0.32
C SER A 98 -8.04 5.47 -0.08
N ASP A 99 -7.37 5.13 -1.18
CA ASP A 99 -7.25 3.74 -1.64
C ASP A 99 -6.43 2.88 -0.64
N LEU A 100 -5.42 3.48 0.00
CA LEU A 100 -4.64 2.81 1.04
C LEU A 100 -5.50 2.55 2.29
N VAL A 101 -6.38 3.48 2.65
CA VAL A 101 -7.34 3.28 3.76
C VAL A 101 -8.25 2.09 3.47
N TYR A 102 -8.81 1.99 2.27
CA TYR A 102 -9.67 0.85 1.89
C TYR A 102 -8.93 -0.48 1.97
N ARG A 103 -7.72 -0.56 1.40
CA ARG A 103 -6.93 -1.80 1.43
C ARG A 103 -6.56 -2.21 2.85
N LEU A 104 -6.15 -1.27 3.70
CA LEU A 104 -5.81 -1.53 5.11
C LEU A 104 -7.02 -1.91 5.98
N GLN A 105 -8.24 -1.55 5.55
CA GLN A 105 -9.47 -2.04 6.16
C GLN A 105 -9.84 -3.47 5.72
N GLY A 106 -9.10 -4.05 4.76
CA GLY A 106 -9.47 -5.31 4.13
C GLY A 106 -10.69 -5.19 3.22
N ALA A 107 -11.08 -3.97 2.86
CA ALA A 107 -12.18 -3.69 1.95
C ALA A 107 -11.66 -3.66 0.50
N PRO A 108 -12.43 -4.18 -0.47
CA PRO A 108 -12.10 -3.96 -1.87
C PRO A 108 -12.08 -2.46 -2.16
N VAL A 109 -11.05 -1.99 -2.88
CA VAL A 109 -11.00 -0.61 -3.36
C VAL A 109 -12.24 -0.38 -4.22
N PRO A 110 -13.05 0.67 -3.98
CA PRO A 110 -14.19 0.95 -4.83
C PRO A 110 -13.71 1.14 -6.26
N GLU A 111 -14.24 0.35 -7.20
CA GLU A 111 -14.02 0.59 -8.63
C GLU A 111 -14.52 2.00 -8.93
N GLN A 112 -13.60 2.93 -9.19
CA GLN A 112 -14.00 4.24 -9.69
C GLN A 112 -14.68 4.00 -11.04
N PRO A 113 -15.92 4.46 -11.25
CA PRO A 113 -16.52 4.41 -12.58
C PRO A 113 -15.58 5.17 -13.50
N GLU A 114 -15.05 4.48 -14.50
CA GLU A 114 -14.26 5.08 -15.57
C GLU A 114 -14.99 6.35 -16.00
N LYS A 115 -14.43 7.52 -15.70
CA LYS A 115 -14.92 8.76 -16.30
C LYS A 115 -14.81 8.51 -17.79
N GLN A 116 -15.95 8.34 -18.44
CA GLN A 116 -16.07 8.37 -19.89
C GLN A 116 -15.37 9.64 -20.37
N SER A 117 -14.11 9.46 -20.76
CA SER A 117 -13.33 10.44 -21.49
C SER A 117 -13.97 10.54 -22.86
N GLY A 118 -14.94 11.43 -23.02
CA GLY A 118 -15.74 11.44 -24.24
C GLY A 118 -16.74 12.58 -24.36
N ALA A 119 -16.32 13.81 -24.08
CA ALA A 119 -16.90 15.01 -24.68
C ALA A 119 -16.04 16.23 -24.32
N LEU A 120 -14.89 16.38 -24.99
CA LEU A 120 -14.32 17.70 -25.19
C LEU A 120 -15.25 18.40 -26.19
N GLU A 121 -16.14 19.26 -25.69
CA GLU A 121 -16.84 20.22 -26.56
C GLU A 121 -15.78 21.15 -27.16
N LEU A 122 -15.52 20.95 -28.45
CA LEU A 122 -14.78 21.88 -29.29
C LEU A 122 -15.69 23.10 -29.52
N PHE A 123 -15.44 24.17 -28.75
CA PHE A 123 -15.85 25.52 -29.14
C PHE A 123 -14.76 26.14 -30.01
#